data_AF-B1X2F4-F1
#
_entry.id   AF-B1X2F4-F1
#
_cell.length_a   1.000
_cell.length_b   1.000
_cell.length_c   1.000
_cell.angle_alpha   90.00
_cell.angle_beta   90.00
_cell.angle_gamma   90.00
#
_symmetry.space_group_name_H-M   'P 1'
#
loop_
_entity.id
_entity.type
_entity.pdbx_description
1 polymer ?
#
loop_
_entity_poly.entity_id
_entity_poly.type
_entity_poly.pdbx_seq_one_letter_code
_entity_poly.pdbx_strand_id
1 'polypeptide(L)'
;MAVTGRKTQRRSRTKKSEEQLEKEQTTTQDAIDVTAQSDVATSPDSADSKQENDKETTKSTDTVARVETLKPDQVDSIEDREEQIAKRAELENIVIEHSQSFTIIGKALREIQEKKLHQIEDPNKRWDVYVDETFGIVKSRAYQLIAGTVLYEVLEDNLKGDYSLPKSDTQLRPLYSLVKGWRKATAKNDVEEKERIEQLIVKHYKDSIDVANQEGKELTESIVREVVRASQQKEVQARSFSTEDIGAVVEITKVEGNDNLRGQKGNYGIITGVNNFSVSIETAIGEYDTIPQQCVRKMPADKVYQQETNEKIKSHISRLKTIYDAIQSSEDKDKRLANYIVGMTASYQGTKKTELNHKLLKTIEDYFEIKDDPQQPQ
;
A
#
# COMPACT_ATOMS: atom_id res chain seq x y z
N MET A 1 46.00 -40.67 40.52
CA MET A 1 45.06 -41.40 41.40
C MET A 1 43.64 -41.16 40.90
N ALA A 2 42.86 -42.23 40.69
CA ALA A 2 41.41 -42.34 40.41
C ALA A 2 40.86 -41.53 39.21
N VAL A 3 40.45 -42.06 38.05
CA VAL A 3 39.58 -43.21 37.68
C VAL A 3 38.10 -43.04 38.09
N THR A 4 37.25 -42.95 37.07
CA THR A 4 35.87 -43.49 36.85
C THR A 4 35.02 -42.43 36.10
N GLY A 5 34.25 -42.69 35.06
CA GLY A 5 33.89 -43.91 34.33
C GLY A 5 32.44 -43.83 33.85
N ARG A 6 32.18 -44.30 32.60
CA ARG A 6 30.90 -44.77 32.03
C ARG A 6 29.91 -43.70 31.53
N LYS A 7 29.15 -43.88 30.44
CA LYS A 7 28.89 -45.06 29.58
C LYS A 7 28.26 -44.59 28.25
N THR A 8 28.61 -45.29 27.18
CA THR A 8 28.02 -45.22 25.83
C THR A 8 26.88 -46.26 25.70
N GLN A 9 25.77 -45.91 25.05
CA GLN A 9 24.79 -46.87 24.49
C GLN A 9 24.05 -46.17 23.33
N ARG A 10 24.52 -46.27 22.07
CA ARG A 10 24.14 -47.20 20.99
C ARG A 10 22.64 -47.24 20.62
N ARG A 11 22.34 -46.63 19.46
CA ARG A 11 21.54 -47.09 18.29
C ARG A 11 20.14 -47.69 18.55
N SER A 12 19.11 -47.16 17.86
CA SER A 12 18.68 -47.63 16.53
C SER A 12 17.25 -47.20 16.14
N ARG A 13 17.04 -47.02 14.81
CA ARG A 13 15.78 -47.14 14.03
C ARG A 13 14.74 -46.02 14.24
N THR A 14 14.15 -45.38 13.23
CA THR A 14 13.75 -45.70 11.82
C THR A 14 13.62 -44.34 11.10
N LYS A 15 14.19 -44.00 9.91
CA LYS A 15 14.07 -44.58 8.55
C LYS A 15 12.68 -45.14 8.24
N LYS A 16 11.66 -44.29 8.12
CA LYS A 16 10.36 -44.63 7.51
C LYS A 16 9.45 -43.43 7.12
N SER A 17 9.99 -42.31 6.62
CA SER A 17 9.15 -41.17 6.19
C SER A 17 9.62 -40.44 4.93
N GLU A 18 10.62 -40.95 4.20
CA GLU A 18 11.15 -40.34 2.96
C GLU A 18 10.75 -41.10 1.67
N GLU A 19 9.80 -42.03 1.74
CA GLU A 19 9.39 -42.87 0.60
C GLU A 19 7.86 -42.82 0.35
N GLN A 20 7.24 -41.67 0.60
CA GLN A 20 5.80 -41.44 0.33
C GLN A 20 5.45 -40.05 -0.24
N LEU A 21 6.41 -39.28 -0.77
CA LEU A 21 6.10 -38.02 -1.45
C LEU A 21 6.58 -37.92 -2.92
N GLU A 22 6.95 -39.05 -3.53
CA GLU A 22 7.44 -39.12 -4.92
C GLU A 22 6.51 -39.92 -5.86
N LYS A 23 5.22 -39.98 -5.54
CA LYS A 23 4.17 -40.53 -6.42
C LYS A 23 2.90 -39.69 -6.39
N GLU A 24 3.00 -38.48 -6.94
CA GLU A 24 1.83 -37.71 -7.41
C GLU A 24 2.27 -36.66 -8.45
N GLN A 25 2.99 -37.15 -9.46
CA GLN A 25 3.08 -36.51 -10.77
C GLN A 25 2.84 -37.60 -11.81
N THR A 26 1.60 -37.73 -12.29
CA THR A 26 1.22 -38.21 -13.63
C THR A 26 -0.30 -38.26 -13.72
N THR A 27 -0.85 -37.90 -14.90
CA THR A 27 -2.28 -37.82 -15.25
C THR A 27 -2.86 -36.44 -14.92
N THR A 28 -2.96 -35.48 -15.85
CA THR A 28 -3.80 -35.58 -17.05
C THR A 28 -3.34 -34.52 -18.06
N GLN A 29 -2.91 -34.97 -19.22
CA GLN A 29 -2.73 -34.18 -20.43
C GLN A 29 -3.38 -35.04 -21.51
N ASP A 30 -4.56 -34.61 -21.97
CA ASP A 30 -5.14 -34.90 -23.28
C ASP A 30 -6.64 -34.58 -23.26
N ALA A 31 -7.01 -33.54 -24.01
CA ALA A 31 -8.19 -33.41 -24.85
C ALA A 31 -8.50 -31.92 -25.00
N ILE A 32 -8.26 -31.38 -26.19
CA ILE A 32 -9.21 -30.62 -27.02
C ILE A 32 -8.39 -30.17 -28.24
N ASP A 33 -8.56 -30.91 -29.33
CA ASP A 33 -8.39 -30.37 -30.67
C ASP A 33 -9.51 -30.92 -31.58
N VAL A 34 -9.84 -30.09 -32.58
CA VAL A 34 -10.62 -30.32 -33.80
C VAL A 34 -12.15 -30.22 -33.73
N THR A 35 -12.69 -29.15 -34.34
CA THR A 35 -13.41 -29.13 -35.66
C THR A 35 -13.89 -27.68 -35.91
N ALA A 36 -13.30 -26.82 -36.74
CA ALA A 36 -13.20 -26.72 -38.21
C ALA A 36 -14.50 -26.29 -38.96
N GLN A 37 -14.45 -25.12 -39.64
CA GLN A 37 -14.94 -24.74 -41.00
C GLN A 37 -15.17 -23.22 -41.07
N SER A 38 -14.39 -22.45 -41.85
CA SER A 38 -14.39 -22.14 -43.30
C SER A 38 -14.82 -20.66 -43.46
N ASP A 39 -14.09 -19.77 -44.14
CA ASP A 39 -14.13 -19.65 -45.59
C ASP A 39 -12.88 -18.96 -46.19
N VAL A 40 -12.63 -19.32 -47.45
CA VAL A 40 -11.54 -18.94 -48.36
C VAL A 40 -12.12 -18.06 -49.48
N ALA A 41 -11.39 -17.00 -49.85
CA ALA A 41 -11.27 -16.45 -51.22
C ALA A 41 -10.15 -15.38 -51.18
N THR A 42 -8.91 -15.64 -51.61
CA THR A 42 -8.34 -15.71 -52.97
C THR A 42 -8.48 -14.42 -53.80
N SER A 43 -7.33 -13.78 -54.04
CA SER A 43 -7.02 -12.64 -54.94
C SER A 43 -7.32 -12.92 -56.42
N PRO A 44 -7.19 -11.93 -57.33
CA PRO A 44 -5.89 -11.64 -58.00
C PRO A 44 -5.63 -10.11 -58.19
N ASP A 45 -4.40 -9.60 -58.07
CA ASP A 45 -3.29 -9.58 -59.05
C ASP A 45 -3.45 -8.53 -60.18
N SER A 46 -2.54 -7.55 -60.27
CA SER A 46 -1.87 -7.09 -61.52
C SER A 46 -1.12 -5.77 -61.36
N ALA A 47 0.07 -5.77 -61.96
CA ALA A 47 1.04 -4.70 -62.19
C ALA A 47 0.49 -3.48 -62.95
N ASP A 48 1.15 -2.32 -62.84
CA ASP A 48 1.94 -1.73 -63.94
C ASP A 48 2.68 -0.44 -63.47
N SER A 49 3.72 -0.16 -64.24
CA SER A 49 4.86 0.74 -64.17
C SER A 49 4.62 2.21 -64.58
N LYS A 50 5.72 3.00 -64.54
CA LYS A 50 6.00 4.36 -65.11
C LYS A 50 5.75 5.53 -64.13
N GLN A 51 6.56 6.59 -64.06
CA GLN A 51 7.71 7.04 -64.87
C GLN A 51 8.46 8.14 -64.09
N GLU A 52 9.72 8.34 -64.47
CA GLU A 52 10.57 9.50 -64.20
C GLU A 52 9.87 10.85 -64.45
N ASN A 53 10.25 11.87 -63.69
CA ASN A 53 10.65 13.13 -64.34
C ASN A 53 11.58 13.96 -63.45
N ASP A 54 12.79 14.14 -63.96
CA ASP A 54 13.75 15.16 -63.57
C ASP A 54 13.18 16.56 -63.75
N LYS A 55 13.48 17.46 -62.82
CA LYS A 55 13.81 18.84 -63.18
C LYS A 55 14.69 19.52 -62.14
N GLU A 56 15.98 19.41 -62.40
CA GLU A 56 17.01 20.31 -61.95
C GLU A 56 16.72 21.73 -62.50
N THR A 57 16.69 22.74 -61.63
CA THR A 57 16.92 24.14 -62.03
C THR A 57 17.60 24.86 -60.89
N THR A 58 18.88 25.12 -61.09
CA THR A 58 19.76 25.98 -60.33
C THR A 58 19.26 27.44 -60.37
N LYS A 59 19.25 28.10 -59.20
CA LYS A 59 19.47 29.55 -59.14
C LYS A 59 19.98 29.97 -57.76
N SER A 60 21.30 30.12 -57.67
CA SER A 60 21.96 30.95 -56.67
C SER A 60 21.62 32.41 -56.92
N THR A 61 21.10 33.11 -55.92
CA THR A 61 21.32 34.54 -55.74
C THR A 61 21.28 34.87 -54.25
N ASP A 62 22.46 35.24 -53.81
CA ASP A 62 22.85 36.04 -52.64
C ASP A 62 21.85 37.17 -52.31
N THR A 63 21.30 37.17 -51.09
CA THR A 63 20.70 38.36 -50.46
C THR A 63 20.80 38.27 -48.94
N VAL A 64 21.84 38.92 -48.41
CA VAL A 64 21.86 39.85 -47.27
C VAL A 64 21.00 39.50 -46.05
N ALA A 65 21.72 39.22 -44.96
CA ALA A 65 21.25 39.11 -43.59
C ALA A 65 20.24 40.21 -43.21
N ARG A 66 18.98 39.80 -42.99
CA ARG A 66 17.98 40.56 -42.24
C ARG A 66 18.03 40.04 -40.81
N VAL A 67 18.79 40.73 -39.95
CA VAL A 67 18.70 40.60 -38.51
C VAL A 67 17.29 41.07 -38.12
N GLU A 68 16.36 40.13 -38.02
CA GLU A 68 15.09 40.37 -37.35
C GLU A 68 15.38 40.52 -35.86
N THR A 69 15.28 41.75 -35.40
CA THR A 69 15.28 42.13 -34.00
C THR A 69 14.13 41.41 -33.29
N LEU A 70 14.49 40.34 -32.57
CA LEU A 70 13.59 39.61 -31.68
C LEU A 70 13.03 40.55 -30.61
N LYS A 71 11.75 40.39 -30.32
CA LYS A 71 11.06 41.12 -29.25
C LYS A 71 11.69 40.74 -27.89
N PRO A 72 11.83 41.68 -26.94
CA PRO A 72 12.47 41.42 -25.64
C PRO A 72 11.83 40.28 -24.84
N ASP A 73 10.51 40.04 -24.96
CA ASP A 73 9.81 38.91 -24.29
C ASP A 73 10.17 37.51 -24.82
N GLN A 74 10.84 37.37 -25.97
CA GLN A 74 11.24 36.06 -26.51
C GLN A 74 12.69 35.67 -26.15
N VAL A 75 13.51 36.63 -25.74
CA VAL A 75 14.93 36.40 -25.41
C VAL A 75 15.05 35.64 -24.09
N ASP A 76 14.26 36.02 -23.09
CA ASP A 76 14.22 35.33 -21.78
C ASP A 76 13.79 33.84 -21.92
N SER A 77 12.94 33.51 -22.90
CA SER A 77 12.51 32.11 -23.14
C SER A 77 13.51 31.24 -23.90
N ILE A 78 14.46 31.87 -24.62
CA ILE A 78 15.49 31.17 -25.39
C ILE A 78 16.68 30.83 -24.49
N GLU A 79 17.11 31.77 -23.64
CA GLU A 79 18.18 31.54 -22.65
C GLU A 79 17.79 30.41 -21.68
N ASP A 80 16.56 30.44 -21.14
CA ASP A 80 16.01 29.37 -20.29
C ASP A 80 16.00 27.99 -20.98
N ARG A 81 15.83 27.96 -22.31
CA ARG A 81 15.80 26.72 -23.09
C ARG A 81 17.20 26.18 -23.35
N GLU A 82 18.16 27.05 -23.68
CA GLU A 82 19.56 26.67 -23.86
C GLU A 82 20.17 26.14 -22.56
N GLU A 83 19.87 26.78 -21.43
CA GLU A 83 20.28 26.30 -20.11
C GLU A 83 19.72 24.92 -19.78
N GLN A 84 18.45 24.66 -20.10
CA GLN A 84 17.84 23.35 -19.86
C GLN A 84 18.42 22.25 -20.76
N ILE A 85 18.81 22.57 -22.01
CA ILE A 85 19.49 21.64 -22.92
C ILE A 85 20.89 21.33 -22.38
N ALA A 86 21.65 22.35 -22.00
CA ALA A 86 22.97 22.18 -21.39
C ALA A 86 22.88 21.34 -20.10
N LYS A 87 21.85 21.60 -19.27
CA LYS A 87 21.60 20.82 -18.06
C LYS A 87 21.23 19.38 -18.37
N ARG A 88 20.41 19.12 -19.39
CA ARG A 88 20.09 17.76 -19.84
C ARG A 88 21.36 17.01 -20.23
N ALA A 89 22.22 17.62 -21.06
CA ALA A 89 23.46 17.01 -21.52
C ALA A 89 24.43 16.71 -20.37
N GLU A 90 24.54 17.60 -19.38
CA GLU A 90 25.32 17.36 -18.16
C GLU A 90 24.79 16.13 -17.40
N LEU A 91 23.48 16.04 -17.19
CA LEU A 91 22.85 14.93 -16.48
C LEU A 91 22.97 13.61 -17.26
N GLU A 92 22.87 13.65 -18.59
CA GLU A 92 23.11 12.49 -19.47
C GLU A 92 24.54 11.96 -19.32
N ASN A 93 25.53 12.86 -19.35
CA ASN A 93 26.93 12.49 -19.13
C ASN A 93 27.15 11.87 -17.75
N ILE A 94 26.54 12.42 -16.70
CA ILE A 94 26.61 11.86 -15.34
C ILE A 94 26.07 10.42 -15.31
N VAL A 95 24.96 10.14 -16.00
CA VAL A 95 24.38 8.79 -16.06
C VAL A 95 25.32 7.80 -16.75
N ILE A 96 25.98 8.23 -17.83
CA ILE A 96 26.90 7.39 -18.62
C ILE A 96 28.21 7.14 -17.84
N GLU A 97 28.82 8.20 -17.29
CA GLU A 97 30.11 8.13 -16.58
C GLU A 97 29.99 7.35 -15.27
N HIS A 98 28.92 7.55 -14.51
CA HIS A 98 28.73 6.95 -13.19
C HIS A 98 27.92 5.64 -13.23
N SER A 99 28.05 4.84 -14.29
CA SER A 99 27.30 3.59 -14.52
C SER A 99 27.29 2.59 -13.33
N GLN A 100 28.27 2.67 -12.42
CA GLN A 100 28.37 1.81 -11.24
C GLN A 100 27.65 2.37 -9.99
N SER A 101 27.33 3.66 -9.94
CA SER A 101 26.71 4.30 -8.77
C SER A 101 25.22 4.53 -8.98
N PHE A 102 24.41 3.64 -8.41
CA PHE A 102 22.95 3.73 -8.55
C PHE A 102 22.36 5.02 -7.96
N THR A 103 23.00 5.59 -6.91
CA THR A 103 22.54 6.81 -6.26
C THR A 103 22.69 8.01 -7.17
N ILE A 104 23.87 8.17 -7.79
CA ILE A 104 24.18 9.26 -8.72
C ILE A 104 23.29 9.17 -9.96
N ILE A 105 23.21 7.98 -10.57
CA ILE A 105 22.37 7.74 -11.74
C ILE A 105 20.91 8.06 -11.42
N GLY A 106 20.39 7.55 -10.30
CA GLY A 106 18.99 7.77 -9.93
C GLY A 106 18.69 9.24 -9.60
N LYS A 107 19.64 10.03 -9.06
CA LYS A 107 19.49 11.49 -8.88
C LYS A 107 19.38 12.19 -10.23
N ALA A 108 20.27 11.88 -11.16
CA ALA A 108 20.25 12.47 -12.50
C ALA A 108 18.98 12.10 -13.28
N LEU A 109 18.60 10.82 -13.30
CA LEU A 109 17.36 10.36 -13.93
C LEU A 109 16.11 10.97 -13.31
N ARG A 110 16.09 11.15 -11.97
CA ARG A 110 15.01 11.84 -11.27
C ARG A 110 14.87 13.28 -11.76
N GLU A 111 15.98 14.01 -11.84
CA GLU A 111 15.97 15.41 -12.27
C GLU A 111 15.51 15.56 -13.73
N ILE A 112 16.00 14.71 -14.65
CA ILE A 112 15.55 14.70 -16.06
C ILE A 112 14.04 14.41 -16.15
N GLN A 113 13.55 13.47 -15.34
CA GLN A 113 12.14 13.08 -15.35
C GLN A 113 11.22 14.17 -14.77
N GLU A 114 11.55 14.70 -13.59
CA GLU A 114 10.73 15.66 -12.86
C GLU A 114 10.63 17.00 -13.58
N LYS A 115 11.74 17.48 -14.13
CA LYS A 115 11.80 18.72 -14.94
C LYS A 115 11.38 18.49 -16.40
N LYS A 116 11.02 17.25 -16.78
CA LYS A 116 10.68 16.87 -18.16
C LYS A 116 11.72 17.28 -19.20
N LEU A 117 13.02 17.24 -18.84
CA LEU A 117 14.10 17.69 -19.74
C LEU A 117 14.20 16.84 -21.01
N HIS A 118 13.73 15.60 -20.96
CA HIS A 118 13.60 14.71 -22.13
C HIS A 118 12.60 15.21 -23.20
N GLN A 119 11.75 16.19 -22.89
CA GLN A 119 10.71 16.71 -23.79
C GLN A 119 11.05 18.09 -24.39
N ILE A 120 12.24 18.64 -24.11
CA ILE A 120 12.61 20.00 -24.56
C ILE A 120 12.74 20.09 -26.08
N GLU A 121 13.41 19.11 -26.68
CA GLU A 121 13.65 19.06 -28.13
C GLU A 121 12.47 18.41 -28.86
N ASP A 122 11.92 17.32 -28.29
CA ASP A 122 10.72 16.65 -28.79
C ASP A 122 9.64 16.63 -27.70
N PRO A 123 8.64 17.53 -27.77
CA PRO A 123 7.56 17.60 -26.78
C PRO A 123 6.75 16.31 -26.63
N ASN A 124 6.74 15.45 -27.65
CA ASN A 124 6.00 14.20 -27.64
C ASN A 124 6.88 13.00 -27.24
N LYS A 125 8.17 13.23 -26.95
CA LYS A 125 9.08 12.17 -26.54
C LYS A 125 8.59 11.56 -25.23
N ARG A 126 8.29 10.27 -25.28
CA ARG A 126 7.92 9.51 -24.10
C ARG A 126 9.17 9.14 -23.32
N TRP A 127 9.05 9.18 -21.99
CA TRP A 127 10.14 8.82 -21.07
C TRP A 127 10.76 7.45 -21.35
N ASP A 128 9.97 6.45 -21.72
CA ASP A 128 10.48 5.11 -22.00
C ASP A 128 11.34 5.05 -23.26
N VAL A 129 10.92 5.73 -24.32
CA VAL A 129 11.68 5.81 -25.57
C VAL A 129 12.98 6.58 -25.35
N TYR A 130 12.93 7.71 -24.65
CA TYR A 130 14.12 8.51 -24.34
C TYR A 130 15.17 7.72 -23.56
N VAL A 131 14.77 7.06 -22.47
CA VAL A 131 15.72 6.33 -21.63
C VAL A 131 16.36 5.14 -22.36
N ASP A 132 15.60 4.47 -23.22
CA ASP A 132 16.09 3.35 -24.02
C ASP A 132 17.08 3.81 -25.10
N GLU A 133 16.74 4.86 -25.85
CA GLU A 133 17.61 5.40 -26.91
C GLU A 133 18.89 6.05 -26.35
N THR A 134 18.81 6.79 -25.24
CA THR A 134 19.94 7.55 -24.70
C THR A 134 20.86 6.67 -23.84
N PHE A 135 20.31 5.75 -23.05
CA PHE A 135 21.08 4.99 -22.05
C PHE A 135 21.05 3.48 -22.26
N GLY A 136 20.23 2.96 -23.18
CA GLY A 136 20.08 1.52 -23.40
C GLY A 136 19.48 0.77 -22.21
N ILE A 137 18.69 1.45 -21.35
CA ILE A 137 18.05 0.83 -20.20
C ILE A 137 16.52 0.82 -20.34
N VAL A 138 15.90 -0.28 -19.92
CA VAL A 138 14.45 -0.40 -19.94
C VAL A 138 13.82 0.58 -18.94
N LYS A 139 12.66 1.16 -19.30
CA LYS A 139 11.82 2.01 -18.45
C LYS A 139 11.75 1.57 -16.98
N SER A 140 11.51 0.28 -16.74
CA SER A 140 11.42 -0.28 -15.38
C SER A 140 12.72 -0.08 -14.60
N ARG A 141 13.88 -0.28 -15.23
CA ARG A 141 15.19 -0.12 -14.58
C ARG A 141 15.43 1.33 -14.16
N ALA A 142 15.08 2.31 -14.99
CA ALA A 142 15.17 3.72 -14.63
C ALA A 142 14.31 4.07 -13.42
N TYR A 143 13.06 3.60 -13.37
CA TYR A 143 12.21 3.82 -12.20
C TYR A 143 12.74 3.15 -10.92
N GLN A 144 13.35 1.97 -11.04
CA GLN A 144 14.01 1.30 -9.92
C GLN A 144 15.18 2.11 -9.38
N LEU A 145 16.06 2.63 -10.26
CA LEU A 145 17.18 3.47 -9.86
C LEU A 145 16.72 4.75 -9.15
N ILE A 146 15.69 5.43 -9.69
CA ILE A 146 15.09 6.59 -9.03
C ILE A 146 14.51 6.20 -7.65
N ALA A 147 13.81 5.07 -7.56
CA ALA A 147 13.25 4.60 -6.29
C ALA A 147 14.34 4.23 -5.27
N GLY A 148 15.41 3.57 -5.71
CA GLY A 148 16.58 3.22 -4.90
C GLY A 148 17.28 4.45 -4.36
N THR A 149 17.46 5.48 -5.17
CA THR A 149 18.02 6.77 -4.72
C THR A 149 17.15 7.42 -3.65
N VAL A 150 15.83 7.46 -3.84
CA VAL A 150 14.92 8.03 -2.82
C VAL A 150 15.03 7.27 -1.50
N LEU A 151 15.06 5.94 -1.55
CA LEU A 151 15.24 5.14 -0.33
C LEU A 151 16.61 5.36 0.31
N TYR A 152 17.66 5.48 -0.50
CA TYR A 152 19.01 5.75 0.00
C TYR A 152 19.05 7.10 0.74
N GLU A 153 18.48 8.17 0.17
CA GLU A 153 18.40 9.49 0.81
C GLU A 153 17.61 9.43 2.13
N VAL A 154 16.44 8.76 2.13
CA VAL A 154 15.65 8.58 3.36
C VAL A 154 16.46 7.84 4.43
N LEU A 155 17.21 6.81 4.05
CA LEU A 155 18.07 6.08 4.98
C LEU A 155 19.24 6.95 5.44
N GLU A 156 19.92 7.65 4.53
CA GLU A 156 21.02 8.56 4.87
C GLU A 156 20.61 9.63 5.89
N ASP A 157 19.43 10.22 5.74
CA ASP A 157 18.92 11.26 6.64
C ASP A 157 18.48 10.72 8.02
N ASN A 158 17.95 9.50 8.07
CA ASN A 158 17.28 8.96 9.26
C ASN A 158 18.07 7.86 10.00
N LEU A 159 19.04 7.24 9.35
CA LEU A 159 19.84 6.15 9.91
C LEU A 159 20.99 6.72 10.72
N LYS A 160 20.71 7.09 11.98
CA LYS A 160 21.72 7.50 12.95
C LYS A 160 22.38 6.27 13.61
N GLY A 161 23.70 6.26 13.75
CA GLY A 161 24.48 5.23 14.47
C GLY A 161 25.35 4.33 13.58
N ASP A 162 25.73 3.15 14.08
CA ASP A 162 26.68 2.21 13.44
C ASP A 162 26.09 1.34 12.32
N TYR A 163 24.94 1.71 11.75
CA TYR A 163 24.31 0.93 10.69
C TYR A 163 24.93 1.24 9.32
N SER A 164 25.30 0.20 8.57
CA SER A 164 25.87 0.38 7.24
C SER A 164 24.82 0.80 6.20
N LEU A 165 25.11 1.86 5.44
CA LEU A 165 24.28 2.27 4.30
C LEU A 165 24.24 1.20 3.20
N PRO A 166 23.18 1.18 2.37
CA PRO A 166 23.05 0.23 1.28
C PRO A 166 24.20 0.36 0.28
N LYS A 167 24.83 -0.76 -0.05
CA LYS A 167 25.92 -0.82 -1.06
C LYS A 167 25.38 -0.96 -2.47
N SER A 168 24.16 -1.49 -2.62
CA SER A 168 23.54 -1.71 -3.93
C SER A 168 22.05 -1.46 -3.90
N ASP A 169 21.54 -0.96 -5.03
CA ASP A 169 20.11 -0.80 -5.30
C ASP A 169 19.30 -2.09 -5.06
N THR A 170 19.92 -3.24 -5.33
CA THR A 170 19.29 -4.55 -5.18
C THR A 170 18.85 -4.82 -3.74
N GLN A 171 19.59 -4.34 -2.73
CA GLN A 171 19.22 -4.44 -1.31
C GLN A 171 17.92 -3.69 -0.98
N LEU A 172 17.61 -2.63 -1.74
CA LEU A 172 16.49 -1.72 -1.50
C LEU A 172 15.21 -2.10 -2.24
N ARG A 173 15.30 -2.96 -3.27
CA ARG A 173 14.17 -3.38 -4.11
C ARG A 173 12.93 -3.83 -3.32
N PRO A 174 13.05 -4.61 -2.23
CA PRO A 174 11.87 -5.05 -1.47
C PRO A 174 11.10 -3.90 -0.82
N LEU A 175 11.73 -2.73 -0.66
CA LEU A 175 11.14 -1.53 -0.04
C LEU A 175 10.51 -0.57 -1.06
N TYR A 176 10.62 -0.81 -2.37
CA TYR A 176 10.10 0.10 -3.40
C TYR A 176 8.59 0.33 -3.33
N SER A 177 7.83 -0.62 -2.79
CA SER A 177 6.39 -0.46 -2.58
C SER A 177 6.08 0.74 -1.67
N LEU A 178 6.95 1.02 -0.70
CA LEU A 178 6.81 2.14 0.25
C LEU A 178 7.09 3.49 -0.41
N VAL A 179 7.97 3.53 -1.42
CA VAL A 179 8.28 4.76 -2.18
C VAL A 179 7.05 5.34 -2.85
N LYS A 180 6.14 4.49 -3.35
CA LYS A 180 4.87 4.95 -3.94
C LYS A 180 3.97 5.66 -2.93
N GLY A 181 3.93 5.16 -1.69
CA GLY A 181 3.23 5.81 -0.58
C GLY A 181 3.89 7.14 -0.22
N TRP A 182 5.22 7.13 -0.07
CA TRP A 182 6.03 8.29 0.27
C TRP A 182 5.83 9.44 -0.74
N ARG A 183 5.93 9.17 -2.05
CA ARG A 183 5.71 10.19 -3.09
C ARG A 183 4.32 10.79 -3.06
N LYS A 184 3.30 9.98 -2.76
CA LYS A 184 1.92 10.47 -2.63
C LYS A 184 1.75 11.37 -1.41
N ALA A 185 2.35 11.01 -0.28
CA ALA A 185 2.33 11.83 0.93
C ALA A 185 3.04 13.17 0.68
N THR A 186 4.23 13.15 0.06
CA THR A 186 4.97 14.36 -0.34
C THR A 186 4.16 15.23 -1.30
N ALA A 187 3.54 14.66 -2.34
CA ALA A 187 2.71 15.43 -3.28
C ALA A 187 1.46 16.05 -2.63
N LYS A 188 0.97 15.46 -1.53
CA LYS A 188 -0.16 15.99 -0.75
C LYS A 188 0.26 16.92 0.39
N ASN A 189 1.56 17.14 0.59
CA ASN A 189 2.13 17.79 1.77
C ASN A 189 1.64 17.18 3.10
N ASP A 190 1.41 15.86 3.10
CA ASP A 190 1.01 15.11 4.29
C ASP A 190 2.27 14.73 5.09
N VAL A 191 2.64 15.59 6.05
CA VAL A 191 3.88 15.46 6.82
C VAL A 191 3.84 14.22 7.73
N GLU A 192 2.70 13.95 8.37
CA GLU A 192 2.55 12.83 9.30
C GLU A 192 2.66 11.48 8.58
N GLU A 193 1.97 11.30 7.46
CA GLU A 193 2.05 10.05 6.70
C GLU A 193 3.43 9.89 6.04
N LYS A 194 4.05 10.99 5.60
CA LYS A 194 5.43 10.96 5.07
C LYS A 194 6.40 10.45 6.13
N GLU A 195 6.39 11.04 7.33
CA GLU A 195 7.28 10.66 8.43
C GLU A 195 7.04 9.20 8.86
N ARG A 196 5.77 8.78 8.93
CA ARG A 196 5.40 7.40 9.25
C ARG A 196 6.01 6.41 8.24
N ILE A 197 5.96 6.72 6.94
CA ILE A 197 6.53 5.85 5.90
C ILE A 197 8.06 5.82 6.00
N GLU A 198 8.71 6.96 6.27
CA GLU A 198 10.16 7.04 6.49
C GLU A 198 10.59 6.19 7.69
N GLN A 199 9.88 6.29 8.82
CA GLN A 199 10.13 5.46 10.00
C GLN A 199 9.97 3.96 9.68
N LEU A 200 8.99 3.59 8.84
CA LEU A 200 8.78 2.21 8.43
C LEU A 200 9.92 1.68 7.54
N ILE A 201 10.40 2.51 6.59
CA ILE A 201 11.56 2.20 5.74
C ILE A 201 12.79 1.94 6.62
N VAL A 202 13.08 2.86 7.53
CA VAL A 202 14.23 2.78 8.46
C VAL A 202 14.12 1.55 9.35
N LYS A 203 12.94 1.28 9.91
CA LYS A 203 12.69 0.11 10.75
C LYS A 203 12.97 -1.19 9.98
N HIS A 204 12.38 -1.37 8.80
CA HIS A 204 12.60 -2.59 8.02
C HIS A 204 14.06 -2.78 7.65
N TYR A 205 14.76 -1.70 7.30
CA TYR A 205 16.17 -1.80 6.96
C TYR A 205 17.04 -2.15 8.18
N LYS A 206 16.80 -1.54 9.35
CA LYS A 206 17.49 -1.88 10.61
C LYS A 206 17.24 -3.32 11.03
N ASP A 207 15.97 -3.74 11.05
CA ASP A 207 15.59 -5.13 11.36
C ASP A 207 16.30 -6.12 10.42
N SER A 208 16.49 -5.74 9.15
CA SER A 208 17.22 -6.56 8.17
C SER A 208 18.72 -6.64 8.44
N ILE A 209 19.34 -5.54 8.89
CA ILE A 209 20.75 -5.53 9.31
C ILE A 209 20.92 -6.41 10.55
N ASP A 210 20.01 -6.30 11.52
CA ASP A 210 20.07 -7.08 12.76
C ASP A 210 19.96 -8.59 12.48
N VAL A 211 19.05 -9.00 11.58
CA VAL A 211 18.94 -10.40 11.12
C VAL A 211 20.22 -10.84 10.40
N ALA A 212 20.77 -10.01 9.50
CA ALA A 212 22.01 -10.33 8.80
C ALA A 212 23.19 -10.53 9.77
N ASN A 213 23.31 -9.65 10.77
CA ASN A 213 24.33 -9.73 11.81
C ASN A 213 24.18 -10.98 12.69
N GLN A 214 22.95 -11.36 13.05
CA GLN A 214 22.67 -12.58 13.80
C GLN A 214 23.04 -13.85 13.02
N GLU A 215 22.80 -13.84 11.70
CA GLU A 215 23.17 -14.94 10.81
C GLU A 215 24.66 -14.94 10.40
N GLY A 216 25.41 -13.89 10.75
CA GLY A 216 26.80 -13.70 10.32
C GLY A 216 26.94 -13.54 8.80
N LYS A 217 25.90 -13.02 8.12
CA LYS A 217 25.85 -12.84 6.67
C LYS A 217 25.90 -11.36 6.30
N GLU A 218 26.31 -11.09 5.07
CA GLU A 218 26.13 -9.76 4.50
C GLU A 218 24.65 -9.48 4.20
N LEU A 219 24.24 -8.22 4.30
CA LEU A 219 22.90 -7.79 3.96
C LEU A 219 22.63 -8.05 2.47
N THR A 220 21.62 -8.86 2.17
CA THR A 220 21.20 -9.20 0.79
C THR A 220 19.73 -8.86 0.58
N GLU A 221 19.31 -8.78 -0.69
CA GLU A 221 17.91 -8.57 -1.07
C GLU A 221 16.97 -9.59 -0.41
N SER A 222 17.41 -10.86 -0.29
CA SER A 222 16.58 -11.92 0.29
C SER A 222 16.26 -11.68 1.76
N ILE A 223 17.23 -11.19 2.53
CA ILE A 223 17.04 -10.89 3.96
C ILE A 223 16.05 -9.74 4.11
N VAL A 224 16.27 -8.64 3.36
CA VAL A 224 15.37 -7.48 3.38
C VAL A 224 13.96 -7.88 2.96
N ARG A 225 13.83 -8.70 1.92
CA ARG A 225 12.54 -9.22 1.45
C ARG A 225 11.84 -10.06 2.51
N GLU A 226 12.57 -10.91 3.22
CA GLU A 226 12.00 -11.76 4.27
C GLU A 226 11.53 -10.93 5.47
N VAL A 227 12.31 -9.94 5.90
CA VAL A 227 11.91 -9.03 6.99
C VAL A 227 10.69 -8.20 6.62
N VAL A 228 10.64 -7.66 5.40
CA VAL A 228 9.47 -6.92 4.90
C VAL A 228 8.24 -7.82 4.85
N ARG A 229 8.38 -9.04 4.32
CA ARG A 229 7.29 -10.02 4.27
C ARG A 229 6.80 -10.39 5.67
N ALA A 230 7.71 -10.71 6.58
CA ALA A 230 7.38 -11.05 7.95
C ALA A 230 6.69 -9.89 8.68
N SER A 231 7.12 -8.64 8.43
CA SER A 231 6.48 -7.46 9.00
C SER A 231 5.07 -7.25 8.46
N GLN A 232 4.89 -7.38 7.14
CA GLN A 232 3.56 -7.31 6.52
C GLN A 232 2.64 -8.42 7.02
N GLN A 233 3.17 -9.63 7.17
CA GLN A 233 2.42 -10.76 7.71
C GLN A 233 2.04 -10.54 9.17
N LYS A 234 2.94 -10.02 10.00
CA LYS A 234 2.64 -9.62 11.39
C LYS A 234 1.58 -8.54 11.44
N GLU A 235 1.61 -7.57 10.53
CA GLU A 235 0.59 -6.52 10.46
C GLU A 235 -0.76 -7.08 10.02
N VAL A 236 -0.80 -7.97 9.03
CA VAL A 236 -2.01 -8.67 8.61
C VAL A 236 -2.56 -9.52 9.75
N GLN A 237 -1.71 -10.27 10.46
CA GLN A 237 -2.10 -11.06 11.63
C GLN A 237 -2.61 -10.19 12.78
N ALA A 238 -1.94 -9.08 13.09
CA ALA A 238 -2.38 -8.13 14.11
C ALA A 238 -3.73 -7.48 13.78
N ARG A 239 -4.01 -7.29 12.48
CA ARG A 239 -5.30 -6.79 11.98
C ARG A 239 -6.35 -7.89 11.82
N SER A 240 -5.94 -9.15 11.78
CA SER A 240 -6.87 -10.26 11.63
C SER A 240 -7.61 -10.54 12.92
N PHE A 241 -8.85 -10.99 12.77
CA PHE A 241 -9.68 -11.46 13.87
C PHE A 241 -9.57 -12.98 13.97
N SER A 242 -9.46 -13.49 15.19
CA SER A 242 -9.51 -14.91 15.52
C SER A 242 -10.78 -15.21 16.30
N THR A 243 -11.08 -16.49 16.50
CA THR A 243 -12.23 -16.93 17.32
C THR A 243 -12.15 -16.45 18.77
N GLU A 244 -10.97 -16.07 19.26
CA GLU A 244 -10.78 -15.49 20.59
C GLU A 244 -11.27 -14.05 20.69
N ASP A 245 -11.43 -13.36 19.55
CA ASP A 245 -11.96 -12.01 19.49
C ASP A 245 -13.50 -11.97 19.48
N ILE A 246 -14.18 -13.13 19.53
CA ILE A 246 -15.64 -13.16 19.68
C ILE A 246 -16.01 -12.53 21.03
N GLY A 247 -16.93 -11.57 20.99
CA GLY A 247 -17.28 -10.73 22.14
C GLY A 247 -16.38 -9.50 22.33
N ALA A 248 -15.37 -9.28 21.50
CA ALA A 248 -14.56 -8.07 21.54
C ALA A 248 -15.30 -6.87 20.91
N VAL A 249 -15.03 -5.68 21.44
CA VAL A 249 -15.57 -4.42 20.90
C VAL A 249 -14.65 -3.92 19.77
N VAL A 250 -15.26 -3.58 18.64
CA VAL A 250 -14.58 -3.05 17.45
C VAL A 250 -15.18 -1.73 17.02
N GLU A 251 -14.37 -0.89 16.39
CA GLU A 251 -14.80 0.34 15.72
C GLU A 251 -14.94 0.09 14.21
N ILE A 252 -16.04 0.55 13.61
CA ILE A 252 -16.26 0.49 12.17
C ILE A 252 -15.53 1.68 11.52
N THR A 253 -14.45 1.40 10.79
CA THR A 253 -13.54 2.45 10.27
C THR A 253 -13.71 2.73 8.77
N LYS A 254 -14.09 1.72 7.98
CA LYS A 254 -14.32 1.86 6.54
C LYS A 254 -15.69 1.31 6.16
N VAL A 255 -16.45 2.14 5.47
CA VAL A 255 -17.81 1.85 4.99
C VAL A 255 -17.84 1.71 3.45
N GLU A 256 -16.74 2.04 2.79
CA GLU A 256 -16.67 2.08 1.33
C GLU A 256 -16.76 0.67 0.74
N GLY A 257 -17.73 0.44 -0.15
CA GLY A 257 -17.96 -0.85 -0.81
C GLY A 257 -18.88 -1.82 -0.05
N ASN A 258 -19.46 -1.43 1.10
CA ASN A 258 -20.45 -2.25 1.80
C ASN A 258 -21.69 -1.40 2.15
N ASP A 259 -22.76 -1.57 1.38
CA ASP A 259 -24.01 -0.84 1.56
C ASP A 259 -24.64 -1.08 2.93
N ASN A 260 -24.40 -2.25 3.53
CA ASN A 260 -24.94 -2.59 4.85
C ASN A 260 -24.34 -1.71 5.96
N LEU A 261 -23.12 -1.20 5.80
CA LEU A 261 -22.46 -0.35 6.80
C LEU A 261 -22.67 1.14 6.56
N ARG A 262 -23.54 1.52 5.61
CA ARG A 262 -23.73 2.93 5.23
C ARG A 262 -24.18 3.77 6.43
N GLY A 263 -23.41 4.81 6.75
CA GLY A 263 -23.66 5.69 7.90
C GLY A 263 -23.18 5.16 9.25
N GLN A 264 -22.57 3.98 9.30
CA GLN A 264 -22.06 3.34 10.53
C GLN A 264 -20.58 3.66 10.82
N LYS A 265 -19.96 4.56 10.06
CA LYS A 265 -18.54 4.91 10.26
C LYS A 265 -18.36 5.57 11.63
N GLY A 266 -17.44 5.05 12.43
CA GLY A 266 -17.16 5.50 13.80
C GLY A 266 -18.08 4.89 14.85
N ASN A 267 -19.02 4.03 14.46
CA ASN A 267 -19.84 3.29 15.43
C ASN A 267 -19.07 2.08 15.97
N TYR A 268 -19.44 1.70 17.19
CA TYR A 268 -18.93 0.52 17.86
C TYR A 268 -19.85 -0.68 17.63
N GLY A 269 -19.25 -1.86 17.51
CA GLY A 269 -19.95 -3.14 17.44
C GLY A 269 -19.24 -4.21 18.26
N ILE A 270 -19.96 -5.28 18.57
CA ILE A 270 -19.45 -6.46 19.26
C ILE A 270 -19.30 -7.57 18.22
N ILE A 271 -18.15 -8.24 18.18
CA ILE A 271 -17.96 -9.37 17.27
C ILE A 271 -18.81 -10.56 17.74
N THR A 272 -19.72 -11.04 16.90
CA THR A 272 -20.54 -12.22 17.16
C THR A 272 -20.02 -13.47 16.45
N GLY A 273 -19.28 -13.29 15.35
CA GLY A 273 -18.70 -14.39 14.59
C GLY A 273 -17.46 -13.96 13.82
N VAL A 274 -16.52 -14.90 13.65
CA VAL A 274 -15.27 -14.65 12.91
C VAL A 274 -15.09 -15.74 11.86
N ASN A 275 -14.96 -15.30 10.60
CA ASN A 275 -14.59 -16.12 9.46
C ASN A 275 -13.19 -15.71 8.95
N ASN A 276 -12.62 -16.49 8.04
CA ASN A 276 -11.27 -16.28 7.51
C ASN A 276 -11.04 -14.89 6.89
N PHE A 277 -12.07 -14.27 6.33
CA PHE A 277 -11.96 -12.97 5.63
C PHE A 277 -13.04 -11.96 6.06
N SER A 278 -13.98 -12.38 6.89
CA SER A 278 -15.09 -11.55 7.33
C SER A 278 -15.38 -11.75 8.81
N VAL A 279 -16.07 -10.79 9.40
CA VAL A 279 -16.60 -10.84 10.76
C VAL A 279 -18.09 -10.54 10.72
N SER A 280 -18.83 -11.17 11.61
CA SER A 280 -20.18 -10.76 11.96
C SER A 280 -20.08 -9.86 13.19
N ILE A 281 -20.74 -8.71 13.13
CA ILE A 281 -20.80 -7.77 14.25
C ILE A 281 -22.24 -7.44 14.60
N GLU A 282 -22.49 -7.28 15.88
CA GLU A 282 -23.72 -6.77 16.44
C GLU A 282 -23.50 -5.32 16.87
N THR A 283 -24.35 -4.41 16.38
CA THR A 283 -24.40 -3.03 16.86
C THR A 283 -25.75 -2.77 17.52
N ALA A 284 -25.92 -1.60 18.11
CA ALA A 284 -27.19 -1.23 18.72
C ALA A 284 -28.36 -1.08 17.71
N ILE A 285 -28.07 -1.07 16.41
CA ILE A 285 -29.05 -0.82 15.35
C ILE A 285 -29.41 -2.11 14.62
N GLY A 286 -28.59 -3.16 14.77
CA GLY A 286 -28.82 -4.44 14.11
C GLY A 286 -27.56 -5.29 14.04
N GLU A 287 -27.75 -6.50 13.52
CA GLU A 287 -26.69 -7.47 13.26
C GLU A 287 -26.25 -7.39 11.81
N TYR A 288 -24.93 -7.45 11.60
CA TYR A 288 -24.32 -7.33 10.30
C TYR A 288 -23.40 -8.52 10.07
N ASP A 289 -23.79 -9.37 9.14
CA ASP A 289 -23.01 -10.52 8.74
C ASP A 289 -22.04 -10.21 7.62
N THR A 290 -20.94 -10.97 7.58
CA THR A 290 -20.02 -10.98 6.44
C THR A 290 -19.36 -9.62 6.18
N ILE A 291 -19.00 -8.87 7.22
CA ILE A 291 -18.24 -7.63 7.08
C ILE A 291 -16.78 -7.96 6.81
N PRO A 292 -16.14 -7.44 5.74
CA PRO A 292 -14.71 -7.61 5.52
C PRO A 292 -13.89 -7.13 6.73
N GLN A 293 -12.93 -7.93 7.19
CA GLN A 293 -12.15 -7.59 8.39
C GLN A 293 -11.46 -6.22 8.31
N GLN A 294 -11.12 -5.75 7.10
CA GLN A 294 -10.55 -4.42 6.83
C GLN A 294 -11.49 -3.23 7.10
N CYS A 295 -12.80 -3.48 7.27
CA CYS A 295 -13.81 -2.46 7.56
C CYS A 295 -13.90 -2.14 9.06
N VAL A 296 -13.40 -3.03 9.91
CA VAL A 296 -13.42 -2.90 11.36
C VAL A 296 -12.01 -2.82 11.92
N ARG A 297 -11.86 -2.20 13.09
CA ARG A 297 -10.58 -2.07 13.78
C ARG A 297 -10.73 -2.50 15.22
N LYS A 298 -9.79 -3.33 15.71
CA LYS A 298 -9.65 -3.61 17.14
C LYS A 298 -9.36 -2.31 17.88
N MET A 299 -10.03 -2.10 19.01
CA MET A 299 -9.73 -0.95 19.86
C MET A 299 -8.28 -1.01 20.37
N PRO A 300 -7.52 0.10 20.36
CA PRO A 300 -6.10 0.12 20.72
C PRO A 300 -5.87 -0.37 22.15
N ALA A 301 -4.87 -1.26 22.28
CA ALA A 301 -4.59 -2.14 23.41
C ALA A 301 -3.86 -1.50 24.60
N ASP A 302 -4.47 -0.53 25.28
CA ASP A 302 -3.98 -0.09 26.59
C ASP A 302 -4.59 -0.95 27.72
N LYS A 303 -3.82 -1.98 28.10
CA LYS A 303 -4.25 -3.20 28.82
C LYS A 303 -5.02 -3.04 30.14
N VAL A 304 -5.07 -1.85 30.75
CA VAL A 304 -5.76 -1.63 32.05
C VAL A 304 -7.07 -0.85 31.88
N TYR A 305 -7.15 0.09 30.94
CA TYR A 305 -8.37 0.85 30.67
C TYR A 305 -9.36 0.08 29.79
N GLN A 306 -8.91 -0.97 29.09
CA GLN A 306 -9.71 -1.67 28.10
C GLN A 306 -10.82 -2.55 28.64
N GLN A 307 -10.62 -3.31 29.72
CA GLN A 307 -11.67 -4.23 30.18
C GLN A 307 -12.88 -3.44 30.69
N GLU A 308 -12.65 -2.47 31.57
CA GLU A 308 -13.73 -1.60 32.05
C GLU A 308 -14.37 -0.80 30.92
N THR A 309 -13.59 -0.29 29.96
CA THR A 309 -14.14 0.48 28.84
C THR A 309 -14.93 -0.41 27.89
N ASN A 310 -14.46 -1.63 27.61
CA ASN A 310 -15.15 -2.59 26.76
C ASN A 310 -16.46 -3.06 27.41
N GLU A 311 -16.46 -3.36 28.71
CA GLU A 311 -17.69 -3.73 29.42
C GLU A 311 -18.68 -2.57 29.48
N LYS A 312 -18.21 -1.33 29.69
CA LYS A 312 -19.05 -0.13 29.60
C LYS A 312 -19.63 0.05 28.19
N ILE A 313 -18.83 -0.13 27.13
CA ILE A 313 -19.29 -0.01 25.75
C ILE A 313 -20.28 -1.14 25.42
N LYS A 314 -20.01 -2.39 25.83
CA LYS A 314 -20.95 -3.51 25.65
C LYS A 314 -22.29 -3.23 26.32
N SER A 315 -22.26 -2.85 27.61
CA SER A 315 -23.46 -2.47 28.36
C SER A 315 -24.23 -1.36 27.64
N HIS A 316 -23.51 -0.35 27.14
CA HIS A 316 -24.10 0.75 26.39
C HIS A 316 -24.72 0.30 25.05
N ILE A 317 -24.06 -0.58 24.30
CA ILE A 317 -24.57 -1.14 23.05
C ILE A 317 -25.83 -1.96 23.32
N SER A 318 -25.81 -2.85 24.32
CA SER A 318 -26.97 -3.66 24.70
C SER A 318 -28.16 -2.79 25.13
N ARG A 319 -27.89 -1.75 25.94
CA ARG A 319 -28.89 -0.79 26.39
C ARG A 319 -29.52 -0.03 25.21
N LEU A 320 -28.69 0.47 24.30
CA LEU A 320 -29.16 1.15 23.09
C LEU A 320 -29.95 0.20 22.17
N LYS A 321 -29.56 -1.08 22.07
CA LYS A 321 -30.30 -2.11 21.31
C LYS A 321 -31.70 -2.31 21.88
N THR A 322 -31.82 -2.51 23.19
CA THR A 322 -33.13 -2.66 23.85
C THR A 322 -34.06 -1.49 23.58
N ILE A 323 -33.54 -0.26 23.67
CA ILE A 323 -34.32 0.95 23.39
C ILE A 323 -34.68 1.03 21.90
N TYR A 324 -33.75 0.71 21.01
CA TYR A 324 -34.00 0.71 19.57
C TYR A 324 -35.10 -0.28 19.19
N ASP A 325 -35.03 -1.50 19.71
CA ASP A 325 -36.03 -2.55 19.49
C ASP A 325 -37.40 -2.16 20.06
N ALA A 326 -37.44 -1.50 21.23
CA ALA A 326 -38.66 -0.94 21.81
C ALA A 326 -39.29 0.14 20.92
N ILE A 327 -38.49 1.04 20.37
CA ILE A 327 -38.96 2.09 19.44
C ILE A 327 -39.50 1.47 18.14
N GLN A 328 -38.83 0.45 17.60
CA GLN A 328 -39.29 -0.24 16.38
C GLN A 328 -40.60 -1.01 16.60
N SER A 329 -40.82 -1.49 17.83
CA SER A 329 -42.01 -2.23 18.24
C SER A 329 -43.18 -1.33 18.64
N SER A 330 -42.96 -0.04 18.88
CA SER A 330 -44.00 0.95 19.16
C SER A 330 -44.87 1.23 17.93
N GLU A 331 -46.17 1.45 18.13
CA GLU A 331 -47.09 1.93 17.07
C GLU A 331 -46.64 3.30 16.53
N ASP A 332 -46.14 4.16 17.41
CA ASP A 332 -45.57 5.46 17.08
C ASP A 332 -44.07 5.32 16.82
N LYS A 333 -43.72 4.81 15.63
CA LYS A 333 -42.33 4.71 15.15
C LYS A 333 -41.70 6.10 15.01
N ASP A 334 -41.21 6.67 16.11
CA ASP A 334 -40.54 7.96 16.09
C ASP A 334 -39.16 7.84 15.44
N LYS A 335 -39.15 8.03 14.12
CA LYS A 335 -37.93 8.03 13.30
C LYS A 335 -36.89 9.03 13.80
N ARG A 336 -37.30 10.10 14.50
CA ARG A 336 -36.34 11.08 15.06
C ARG A 336 -35.59 10.48 16.24
N LEU A 337 -36.29 9.76 17.11
CA LEU A 337 -35.69 9.10 18.26
C LEU A 337 -34.78 7.94 17.83
N ALA A 338 -35.22 7.16 16.84
CA ALA A 338 -34.39 6.11 16.24
C ALA A 338 -33.09 6.67 15.63
N ASN A 339 -33.17 7.75 14.84
CA ASN A 339 -31.99 8.42 14.28
C ASN A 339 -31.09 9.04 15.35
N TYR A 340 -31.68 9.50 16.46
CA TYR A 340 -30.93 10.06 17.58
C TYR A 340 -30.11 8.98 18.30
N ILE A 341 -30.68 7.79 18.51
CA ILE A 341 -29.98 6.61 19.07
C ILE A 341 -28.80 6.19 18.19
N VAL A 342 -28.99 6.17 16.87
CA VAL A 342 -27.91 5.93 15.88
C VAL A 342 -26.80 6.97 16.00
N GLY A 343 -27.13 8.22 16.33
CA GLY A 343 -26.13 9.27 16.58
C GLY A 343 -25.37 9.08 17.89
N MET A 344 -25.99 8.45 18.90
CA MET A 344 -25.36 8.20 20.19
C MET A 344 -24.29 7.10 20.13
N THR A 345 -24.48 6.05 19.32
CA THR A 345 -23.49 4.98 19.12
C THR A 345 -22.17 5.48 18.56
N ALA A 346 -22.18 6.57 17.78
CA ALA A 346 -20.97 7.19 17.20
C ALA A 346 -20.19 8.05 18.20
N SER A 347 -20.81 8.39 19.33
CA SER A 347 -20.41 9.54 20.15
C SER A 347 -19.70 9.18 21.46
N TYR A 348 -19.32 7.92 21.65
CA TYR A 348 -18.61 7.48 22.86
C TYR A 348 -17.16 8.02 22.97
N GLN A 349 -16.67 8.73 21.94
CA GLN A 349 -15.41 9.47 21.95
C GLN A 349 -15.58 10.81 22.70
N GLY A 350 -15.60 10.79 24.04
CA GLY A 350 -15.37 12.00 24.86
C GLY A 350 -16.21 12.13 26.15
N THR A 351 -15.55 12.50 27.25
CA THR A 351 -16.07 12.51 28.64
C THR A 351 -17.21 13.48 28.93
N LYS A 352 -17.40 14.55 28.14
CA LYS A 352 -18.49 15.53 28.38
C LYS A 352 -19.78 15.19 27.65
N LYS A 353 -19.70 14.49 26.51
CA LYS A 353 -20.86 14.07 25.72
C LYS A 353 -21.55 12.86 26.37
N THR A 354 -20.77 12.04 27.08
CA THR A 354 -21.24 10.85 27.80
C THR A 354 -22.21 11.16 28.94
N GLU A 355 -22.04 12.22 29.73
CA GLU A 355 -22.96 12.54 30.85
C GLU A 355 -24.35 12.96 30.36
N LEU A 356 -24.40 13.82 29.34
CA LEU A 356 -25.67 14.25 28.74
C LEU A 356 -26.37 13.07 28.08
N ASN A 357 -25.63 12.25 27.34
CA ASN A 357 -26.15 11.02 26.73
C ASN A 357 -26.70 10.06 27.79
N HIS A 358 -26.01 9.85 28.92
CA HIS A 358 -26.51 9.00 30.01
C HIS A 358 -27.81 9.51 30.62
N LYS A 359 -27.91 10.82 30.90
CA LYS A 359 -29.15 11.41 31.43
C LYS A 359 -30.31 11.23 30.46
N LEU A 360 -30.06 11.46 29.17
CA LEU A 360 -31.09 11.33 28.14
C LEU A 360 -31.50 9.88 27.91
N LEU A 361 -30.54 8.95 27.92
CA LEU A 361 -30.78 7.51 27.87
C LEU A 361 -31.72 7.08 28.99
N LYS A 362 -31.45 7.53 30.22
CA LYS A 362 -32.31 7.25 31.37
C LYS A 362 -33.72 7.80 31.18
N THR A 363 -33.87 9.03 30.69
CA THR A 363 -35.19 9.62 30.40
C THR A 363 -35.95 8.83 29.33
N ILE A 364 -35.27 8.33 28.30
CA ILE A 364 -35.89 7.52 27.25
C ILE A 364 -36.32 6.16 27.81
N GLU A 365 -35.52 5.53 28.67
CA GLU A 365 -35.90 4.26 29.31
C GLU A 365 -37.08 4.41 30.25
N ASP A 366 -37.09 5.46 31.06
CA ASP A 366 -38.21 5.79 31.94
C ASP A 366 -39.50 5.98 31.11
N TYR A 367 -39.39 6.57 29.90
CA TYR A 367 -40.50 6.74 28.98
C TYR A 367 -41.02 5.42 28.38
N PHE A 368 -40.13 4.46 28.09
CA PHE A 368 -40.50 3.15 27.56
C PHE A 368 -40.68 2.06 28.64
N GLU A 369 -40.62 2.43 29.92
CA GLU A 369 -40.68 1.51 31.07
C GLU A 369 -39.64 0.37 31.02
N ILE A 370 -38.49 0.62 30.39
CA ILE A 370 -37.39 -0.35 30.29
C ILE A 370 -36.69 -0.38 31.66
N LYS A 371 -36.87 -1.47 32.40
CA LYS A 371 -36.20 -1.66 33.69
C LYS A 371 -34.73 -2.02 33.47
N ASP A 372 -33.82 -1.34 34.18
CA ASP A 372 -32.41 -1.71 34.23
C ASP A 372 -32.30 -3.19 34.65
N ASP A 373 -31.64 -4.01 33.84
CA ASP A 373 -31.24 -5.36 34.22
C ASP A 373 -30.20 -5.23 35.35
N PRO A 374 -30.41 -5.76 36.57
CA PRO A 374 -29.61 -5.46 37.76
C PRO A 374 -28.15 -5.99 37.74
N GLN A 375 -27.58 -6.29 36.57
CA GLN A 375 -26.18 -6.69 36.44
C GLN A 375 -25.29 -5.50 36.06
N GLN A 376 -25.12 -4.54 36.97
CA GLN A 376 -23.94 -3.67 36.97
C GLN A 376 -23.00 -4.07 38.10
N PRO A 377 -21.75 -4.48 37.83
CA PRO A 377 -20.71 -4.52 38.85
C PRO A 377 -20.38 -3.08 39.27
N GLN A 378 -20.42 -2.82 40.58
CA GLN A 378 -20.08 -1.53 41.20
C GLN A 378 -18.60 -1.16 41.02
#